data_AF-A0A4Q6CI60-F1
#
_entry.id   AF-A0A4Q6CI60-F1
#
_cell.length_a   1.000
_cell.length_b   1.000
_cell.length_c   1.000
_cell.angle_alpha   90.00
_cell.angle_beta   90.00
_cell.angle_gamma   90.00
#
_symmetry.space_group_name_H-M   'P 1'
#
loop_
_entity.id
_entity.type
_entity.pdbx_description
1 polymer ?
#
loop_
_entity_poly.entity_id
_entity_poly.type
_entity_poly.pdbx_seq_one_letter_code
_entity_poly.pdbx_strand_id
1 'polypeptide(L)' 'MNSTPSNRRTLHLIANTRSGRGNGAELAALAKTLCEEAGAKLKIYEVGEPSELAKLAHQAVDNSVDENDIVV' A
#
# COMPACT_ATOMS: atom_id res chain seq x y z
N MET A 1 -31.40 0.77 10.81
CA MET A 1 -30.06 1.40 10.74
C MET A 1 -29.12 0.34 10.20
N ASN A 2 -28.90 0.31 8.88
CA ASN A 2 -27.96 -0.65 8.28
C ASN A 2 -26.55 -0.09 8.48
N SER A 3 -25.81 -0.65 9.43
CA SER A 3 -24.37 -0.55 9.50
C SER A 3 -23.80 -1.33 8.31
N THR A 4 -23.59 -0.65 7.19
CA THR A 4 -22.73 -1.17 6.13
C THR A 4 -21.38 -1.50 6.77
N PRO A 5 -20.85 -2.73 6.64
CA PRO A 5 -19.47 -2.97 7.04
C PRO A 5 -18.63 -1.93 6.28
N SER A 6 -17.82 -1.15 7.01
CA SER A 6 -16.85 -0.27 6.36
C SER A 6 -15.80 -1.19 5.73
N ASN A 7 -16.11 -1.69 4.53
CA ASN A 7 -15.31 -2.62 3.73
C ASN A 7 -14.11 -1.88 3.13
N ARG A 8 -13.38 -1.17 3.99
CA ARG A 8 -12.37 -0.19 3.66
C ARG A 8 -11.07 -0.94 3.38
N ARG A 9 -11.01 -1.54 2.19
CA ARG A 9 -9.85 -2.29 1.67
C ARG A 9 -8.56 -1.50 1.87
N THR A 10 -7.47 -2.20 2.16
CA THR A 10 -6.13 -1.59 2.26
C THR A 10 -5.26 -2.07 1.10
N LEU A 11 -4.65 -1.12 0.38
CA LEU A 11 -3.55 -1.40 -0.53
C LEU A 11 -2.23 -1.26 0.25
N HIS A 12 -1.47 -2.33 0.32
CA HIS A 12 -0.12 -2.37 0.87
C HIS A 12 0.87 -2.28 -0.30
N LEU A 13 1.50 -1.13 -0.47
CA LEU A 13 2.44 -0.87 -1.55
C LEU A 13 3.88 -0.97 -1.05
N ILE A 14 4.67 -1.90 -1.59
CA ILE A 14 6.09 -2.09 -1.29
C ILE A 14 6.90 -1.42 -2.39
N ALA A 15 7.46 -0.24 -2.11
CA ALA A 15 8.09 0.57 -3.14
C ALA A 15 9.32 1.33 -2.62
N ASN A 16 10.27 1.61 -3.51
CA ASN A 16 11.28 2.64 -3.28
C ASN A 16 10.79 3.94 -3.91
N THR A 17 10.19 4.81 -3.10
CA THR A 17 9.59 6.07 -3.58
C THR A 17 10.64 7.10 -4.00
N ARG A 18 11.91 6.89 -3.63
CA ARG A 18 13.04 7.76 -4.01
C ARG A 18 13.71 7.33 -5.31
N SER A 19 13.39 6.13 -5.81
CA SER A 19 13.99 5.59 -7.02
C SER A 19 13.44 6.25 -8.29
N GLY A 20 14.08 5.96 -9.44
CA GLY A 20 13.55 6.37 -10.74
C GLY A 20 13.55 7.88 -11.00
N ARG A 21 14.43 8.66 -10.35
CA ARG A 21 14.54 10.13 -10.50
C ARG A 21 13.26 10.90 -10.11
N GLY A 22 12.53 10.41 -9.11
CA GLY A 22 11.30 11.04 -8.60
C GLY A 22 10.01 10.32 -9.01
N ASN A 23 10.07 9.42 -9.99
CA ASN A 23 8.92 8.64 -10.44
C ASN A 23 8.30 7.79 -9.32
N GLY A 24 9.12 7.30 -8.36
CA GLY A 24 8.60 6.56 -7.21
C GLY A 24 7.68 7.40 -6.33
N ALA A 25 7.98 8.69 -6.17
CA ALA A 25 7.18 9.62 -5.37
C ALA A 25 5.88 9.99 -6.11
N GLU A 26 5.96 10.18 -7.43
CA GLU A 26 4.78 10.39 -8.27
C GLU A 26 3.84 9.18 -8.24
N LEU A 27 4.39 7.96 -8.32
CA LEU A 27 3.61 6.72 -8.22
C LEU A 27 2.93 6.59 -6.86
N ALA A 28 3.65 6.88 -5.77
CA ALA A 28 3.07 6.87 -4.43
C ALA A 28 1.95 7.91 -4.27
N ALA A 29 2.12 9.09 -4.86
CA ALA A 29 1.08 10.13 -4.88
C ALA A 29 -0.15 9.69 -5.69
N LEU A 30 0.05 9.10 -6.87
CA LEU A 30 -1.02 8.57 -7.70
C LEU A 30 -1.79 7.45 -6.98
N ALA A 31 -1.07 6.50 -6.36
CA ALA A 31 -1.67 5.42 -5.58
C ALA A 31 -2.51 5.97 -4.43
N LYS A 32 -2.06 7.04 -3.77
CA LYS A 32 -2.79 7.71 -2.70
C LYS A 32 -4.12 8.28 -3.21
N THR A 33 -4.09 9.05 -4.29
CA THR A 33 -5.29 9.62 -4.91
C THR A 33 -6.29 8.54 -5.29
N LEU A 34 -5.84 7.47 -5.96
CA LEU A 34 -6.72 6.36 -6.37
C LEU A 34 -7.33 5.63 -5.18
N CYS A 35 -6.57 5.42 -4.10
CA CYS A 35 -7.10 4.80 -2.89
C CYS A 35 -8.15 5.70 -2.23
N GLU A 36 -7.92 7.01 -2.15
CA GLU A 36 -8.88 7.97 -1.60
C GLU A 36 -10.19 8.00 -2.41
N GLU A 37 -10.09 8.05 -3.74
CA GLU A 37 -11.25 7.98 -4.66
C GLU A 37 -12.03 6.66 -4.53
N ALA A 38 -11.33 5.54 -4.35
CA ALA A 38 -11.93 4.23 -4.14
C ALA A 38 -12.45 4.01 -2.71
N GLY A 39 -12.23 4.97 -1.80
CA GLY A 39 -12.53 4.81 -0.37
C GLY A 39 -11.66 3.76 0.34
N ALA A 40 -10.54 3.35 -0.26
CA ALA A 40 -9.55 2.43 0.28
C ALA A 40 -8.51 3.15 1.15
N LYS A 41 -7.78 2.39 1.96
CA LYS A 41 -6.59 2.86 2.68
C LYS A 41 -5.33 2.52 1.87
N LEU A 42 -4.31 3.36 1.97
CA LEU A 42 -2.98 3.08 1.43
C LEU A 42 -1.97 2.97 2.56
N LYS A 43 -1.16 1.91 2.55
CA LYS A 43 0.00 1.74 3.43
C LYS A 43 1.23 1.49 2.57
N ILE A 44 2.22 2.38 2.67
CA ILE A 44 3.46 2.27 1.90
C ILE A 44 4.57 1.69 2.79
N TYR A 45 5.25 0.69 2.28
CA TYR A 45 6.45 0.09 2.85
C TYR A 45 7.64 0.55 2.02
N GLU A 46 8.38 1.53 2.54
CA GLU A 46 9.52 2.12 1.83
C GLU A 46 10.70 1.14 1.79
N VAL A 47 11.15 0.79 0.59
CA VAL A 47 12.33 -0.05 0.38
C VAL A 47 13.56 0.83 0.22
N GLY A 48 14.39 0.90 1.26
CA GLY A 48 15.66 1.64 1.22
C GLY A 48 16.74 0.88 0.47
N GLU A 49 16.83 -0.44 0.70
CA GLU A 49 17.80 -1.33 0.08
C GLU A 49 17.16 -2.64 -0.42
N PRO A 50 17.73 -3.31 -1.46
CA PRO A 50 17.15 -4.54 -2.01
C PRO A 50 17.00 -5.69 -1.01
N SER A 51 17.89 -5.76 -0.01
CA SER A 51 17.87 -6.78 1.04
C SER A 51 16.63 -6.71 1.93
N GLU A 52 15.98 -5.55 2.01
CA GLU A 52 14.80 -5.34 2.85
C GLU A 52 13.50 -5.85 2.21
N LEU A 53 13.50 -6.06 0.88
CA LEU A 53 12.29 -6.35 0.10
C LEU A 53 11.52 -7.56 0.65
N ALA A 54 12.21 -8.67 0.92
CA ALA A 54 11.58 -9.88 1.43
C ALA A 54 10.96 -9.65 2.82
N LYS A 55 11.67 -8.94 3.70
CA LYS A 55 11.19 -8.61 5.04
C LYS A 55 9.95 -7.71 4.97
N LEU A 56 9.97 -6.68 4.14
CA LEU A 56 8.86 -5.75 3.98
C LEU A 56 7.65 -6.42 3.34
N ALA A 57 7.86 -7.35 2.40
CA ALA A 57 6.79 -8.16 1.82
C ALA A 57 6.10 -9.05 2.86
N HIS A 58 6.87 -9.75 3.69
CA HIS A 58 6.29 -10.52 4.80
C HIS A 58 5.53 -9.62 5.78
N GLN A 59 6.11 -8.47 6.15
CA GLN A 59 5.40 -7.50 6.99
C GLN A 59 4.12 -6.95 6.35
N ALA A 60 4.08 -6.79 5.02
CA ALA A 60 2.88 -6.34 4.33
C ALA A 60 1.77 -7.40 4.42
N VAL A 61 2.11 -8.67 4.18
CA VAL A 61 1.18 -9.80 4.30
C VAL A 61 0.71 -9.98 5.74
N ASP A 62 1.60 -9.93 6.74
CA ASP A 62 1.23 -10.11 8.16
C ASP A 62 0.32 -8.99 8.67
N ASN A 63 0.41 -7.79 8.07
CA ASN A 63 -0.46 -6.66 8.40
C ASN A 63 -1.75 -6.62 7.55
N SER A 64 -1.88 -7.52 6.58
CA SER A 64 -3.10 -7.72 5.78
C SER A 64 -4.10 -8.47 6.65
N VAL A 65 -5.11 -7.77 7.16
CA VAL A 65 -6.04 -8.33 8.15
C VAL A 65 -7.39 -8.72 7.54
N ASP A 66 -7.65 -8.25 6.32
CA ASP A 66 -8.87 -8.54 5.56
C ASP A 66 -8.52 -9.36 4.31
N GLU A 67 -9.40 -10.29 3.92
CA GLU A 67 -9.24 -11.07 2.68
C GLU A 67 -9.29 -10.19 1.41
N ASN A 68 -9.82 -8.97 1.52
CA ASN A 68 -9.90 -7.98 0.45
C ASN A 68 -8.73 -7.00 0.43
N ASP A 69 -7.77 -7.10 1.35
CA ASP A 69 -6.54 -6.32 1.30
C ASP A 69 -5.66 -6.80 0.13
N ILE A 70 -4.94 -5.87 -0.49
CA ILE A 70 -4.10 -6.13 -1.66
C ILE A 70 -2.67 -5.76 -1.31
N VAL A 71 -1.72 -6.67 -1.57
CA VAL A 71 -0.28 -6.42 -1.41
C VAL A 71 0.37 -6.35 -2.79
N VAL A 72 1.07 -5.25 -3.09
CA VAL A 72 1.72 -4.98 -4.39
C VAL A 72 3.12 -4.44 -4.17
#